data_AF-A0A1E7DN41-F1
#
_entry.id   AF-A0A1E7DN41-F1
#
_cell.length_a   1.000
_cell.length_b   1.000
_cell.length_c   1.000
_cell.angle_alpha   90.00
_cell.angle_beta   90.00
_cell.angle_gamma   90.00
#
_symmetry.space_group_name_H-M   'P 1'
#
loop_
_entity.id
_entity.type
_entity.pdbx_description
1 polymer ?
#
loop_
_entity_poly.entity_id
_entity_poly.type
_entity_poly.pdbx_seq_one_letter_code
_entity_poly.pdbx_strand_id
1 'polypeptide(L)'
;MREWQKEQKALIEEINRACRQPFLDKIVGAPSINPLRAAALMLAFTDEDRKSAHVQKQMTAAVLIQLALDTHDLIPSVTEEMTQKNQLIVLAGDYFSGMYYRTLAEAGCIHWVGILADAVKSVNEAKTSLHRHQLESEEAIFRAVQTIEGDIIGAVYAENKADEAVWLAVQQLLTADRLFREKEQPFIVFRALAHVLETKQHALQAIEQRLEQVRLTINECIKSMDSYSAAVVQGERDRLFSTPLRLVEEG
;
A
#
# COMPACT_ATOMS: atom_id res chain seq x y z
N MET A 1 8.79 -10.09 -17.84
CA MET A 1 7.35 -10.05 -17.51
C MET A 1 6.75 -11.37 -17.03
N ARG A 2 6.80 -12.49 -17.78
CA ARG A 2 6.20 -13.77 -17.31
C ARG A 2 6.83 -14.34 -16.03
N GLU A 3 8.16 -14.31 -15.92
CA GLU A 3 8.87 -14.77 -14.72
C GLU A 3 8.61 -13.85 -13.52
N TRP A 4 8.65 -12.53 -13.72
CA TRP A 4 8.26 -11.53 -12.72
C TRP A 4 6.87 -11.79 -12.12
N GLN A 5 5.86 -11.98 -12.98
CA GLN A 5 4.50 -12.29 -12.52
C GLN A 5 4.42 -13.60 -11.74
N LYS A 6 5.24 -14.60 -12.10
CA LYS A 6 5.32 -15.86 -11.38
C LYS A 6 5.95 -15.67 -9.99
N GLU A 7 7.03 -14.89 -9.89
CA GLU A 7 7.67 -14.55 -8.60
C GLU A 7 6.72 -13.77 -7.69
N GLN A 8 6.06 -12.74 -8.22
CA GLN A 8 5.07 -11.95 -7.49
C GLN A 8 3.93 -12.83 -6.98
N LYS A 9 3.41 -13.73 -7.83
CA LYS A 9 2.35 -14.66 -7.43
C LYS A 9 2.84 -15.62 -6.34
N ALA A 10 4.05 -16.17 -6.47
CA ALA A 10 4.63 -17.07 -5.48
C ALA A 10 4.81 -16.36 -4.12
N LEU A 11 5.26 -15.11 -4.10
CA LEU A 11 5.35 -14.30 -2.88
C LEU A 11 3.98 -14.13 -2.22
N ILE A 12 2.96 -13.75 -3.00
CA ILE A 12 1.58 -13.58 -2.49
C ILE A 12 1.03 -14.90 -1.95
N GLU A 13 1.23 -16.02 -2.66
CA GLU A 13 0.81 -17.36 -2.22
C GLU A 13 1.53 -17.77 -0.92
N GLU A 14 2.81 -17.47 -0.78
CA GLU A 14 3.61 -17.72 0.43
C GLU A 14 3.07 -16.94 1.62
N ILE A 15 2.82 -15.64 1.46
CA ILE A 15 2.30 -14.77 2.51
C ILE A 15 0.91 -15.26 2.92
N ASN A 16 0.02 -15.53 1.96
CA ASN A 16 -1.31 -16.08 2.25
C ASN A 16 -1.22 -17.38 3.05
N ARG A 17 -0.30 -18.28 2.69
CA ARG A 17 -0.07 -19.52 3.45
C ARG A 17 0.43 -19.25 4.86
N ALA A 18 1.36 -18.32 5.04
CA ALA A 18 1.93 -17.96 6.34
C ALA A 18 0.91 -17.29 7.27
N CYS A 19 -0.01 -16.50 6.70
CA CYS A 19 -1.01 -15.73 7.45
C CYS A 19 -2.30 -16.50 7.72
N ARG A 20 -2.54 -17.60 7.01
CA ARG A 20 -3.82 -18.30 7.02
C ARG A 20 -4.21 -18.74 8.42
N GLN A 21 -5.32 -18.20 8.90
CA GLN A 21 -5.98 -18.64 10.11
C GLN A 21 -7.45 -18.92 9.80
N PRO A 22 -7.90 -20.19 9.83
CA PRO A 22 -9.27 -20.56 9.47
C PRO A 22 -10.35 -19.82 10.26
N PHE A 23 -10.01 -19.34 11.46
CA PHE A 23 -10.91 -18.51 12.26
C PHE A 23 -11.01 -17.08 11.73
N LEU A 24 -9.89 -16.45 11.35
CA LEU A 24 -9.87 -15.09 10.81
C LEU A 24 -10.52 -15.03 9.42
N ASP A 25 -10.32 -16.06 8.58
CA ASP A 25 -10.93 -16.15 7.25
C ASP A 25 -12.47 -16.00 7.30
N LYS A 26 -13.10 -16.49 8.38
CA LYS A 26 -14.57 -16.40 8.57
C LYS A 26 -15.05 -15.01 8.98
N ILE A 27 -14.15 -14.17 9.52
CA ILE A 27 -14.49 -12.90 10.14
C ILE A 27 -14.15 -11.74 9.22
N VAL A 28 -12.91 -11.71 8.72
CA VAL A 28 -12.38 -10.63 7.90
C VAL A 28 -12.20 -11.02 6.43
N GLY A 29 -12.49 -12.27 6.07
CA GLY A 29 -12.21 -12.81 4.75
C GLY A 29 -10.75 -13.20 4.57
N ALA A 30 -10.41 -13.69 3.39
CA ALA A 30 -9.02 -13.92 3.03
C ALA A 30 -8.28 -12.57 2.93
N PRO A 31 -7.04 -12.46 3.45
CA PRO A 31 -6.22 -11.28 3.26
C PRO A 31 -6.14 -10.86 1.79
N SER A 32 -6.59 -9.65 1.46
CA SER A 32 -6.46 -9.10 0.11
C SER A 32 -5.11 -8.39 -0.01
N ILE A 33 -4.08 -9.12 -0.41
CA ILE A 33 -2.76 -8.54 -0.65
C ILE A 33 -2.78 -7.82 -2.00
N ASN A 34 -2.54 -6.49 -1.98
CA ASN A 34 -2.46 -5.70 -3.21
C ASN A 34 -1.22 -6.15 -4.05
N PRO A 35 -1.41 -6.66 -5.28
CA PRO A 35 -0.29 -7.08 -6.12
C PRO A 35 0.70 -5.95 -6.42
N LEU A 36 0.22 -4.71 -6.56
CA LEU A 36 1.09 -3.56 -6.81
C LEU A 36 2.08 -3.34 -5.67
N ARG A 37 1.64 -3.47 -4.41
CA ARG A 37 2.53 -3.37 -3.23
C ARG A 37 3.57 -4.50 -3.19
N ALA A 38 3.20 -5.71 -3.62
CA ALA A 38 4.15 -6.81 -3.76
C ALA A 38 5.20 -6.54 -4.86
N ALA A 39 4.77 -6.06 -6.03
CA ALA A 39 5.69 -5.68 -7.12
C ALA A 39 6.62 -4.53 -6.70
N ALA A 40 6.06 -3.53 -6.01
CA ALA A 40 6.81 -2.39 -5.47
C ALA A 40 7.93 -2.84 -4.51
N LEU A 41 7.65 -3.77 -3.59
CA LEU A 41 8.66 -4.34 -2.71
C LEU A 41 9.70 -5.16 -3.48
N MET A 42 9.28 -5.97 -4.46
CA MET A 42 10.22 -6.75 -5.27
C MET A 42 11.19 -5.86 -6.06
N LEU A 43 10.75 -4.71 -6.55
CA LEU A 43 11.58 -3.73 -7.26
C LEU A 43 12.65 -3.08 -6.36
N ALA A 44 12.50 -3.15 -5.04
CA ALA A 44 13.49 -2.65 -4.09
C ALA A 44 14.73 -3.56 -3.98
N PHE A 45 14.75 -4.72 -4.64
CA PHE A 45 15.77 -5.75 -4.54
C PHE A 45 16.20 -6.26 -5.92
N THR A 46 17.47 -6.63 -6.06
CA THR A 46 17.95 -7.26 -7.29
C THR A 46 17.38 -8.67 -7.45
N ASP A 47 17.43 -9.21 -8.68
CA ASP A 47 16.99 -10.58 -8.96
C ASP A 47 17.74 -11.64 -8.11
N GLU A 48 18.99 -11.38 -7.74
CA GLU A 48 19.76 -12.28 -6.89
C GLU A 48 19.35 -12.17 -5.41
N ASP A 49 19.14 -10.94 -4.92
CA ASP A 49 18.69 -10.70 -3.56
C ASP A 49 17.36 -11.40 -3.27
N ARG A 50 16.41 -11.36 -4.22
CA ARG A 50 15.08 -11.98 -4.06
C ARG A 50 15.11 -13.51 -3.91
N LYS A 51 16.21 -14.17 -4.29
CA LYS A 51 16.40 -15.62 -4.05
C LYS A 51 16.78 -15.93 -2.61
N SER A 52 17.27 -14.94 -1.87
CA SER A 52 17.62 -15.08 -0.46
C SER A 52 16.36 -15.26 0.40
N ALA A 53 16.35 -16.32 1.20
CA ALA A 53 15.28 -16.55 2.18
C ALA A 53 15.13 -15.38 3.16
N HIS A 54 16.22 -14.67 3.47
CA HIS A 54 16.21 -13.51 4.36
C HIS A 54 15.44 -12.33 3.74
N VAL A 55 15.70 -12.02 2.46
CA VAL A 55 15.01 -10.96 1.71
C VAL A 55 13.53 -11.31 1.50
N GLN A 56 13.22 -12.57 1.20
CA GLN A 56 11.83 -13.04 1.12
C GLN A 56 11.08 -12.83 2.44
N LYS A 57 11.73 -13.08 3.58
CA LYS A 57 11.17 -12.83 4.90
C LYS A 57 11.01 -11.34 5.20
N GLN A 58 11.94 -10.48 4.78
CA GLN A 58 11.80 -9.03 4.88
C GLN A 58 10.59 -8.51 4.07
N MET A 59 10.47 -8.92 2.81
CA MET A 59 9.30 -8.56 1.97
C MET A 59 8.00 -9.08 2.58
N THR A 60 7.98 -10.33 3.06
CA THR A 60 6.82 -10.93 3.74
C THR A 60 6.43 -10.12 4.98
N ALA A 61 7.39 -9.71 5.80
CA ALA A 61 7.17 -8.88 6.98
C ALA A 61 6.60 -7.50 6.61
N ALA A 62 7.13 -6.86 5.56
CA ALA A 62 6.62 -5.59 5.07
C ALA A 62 5.16 -5.68 4.57
N VAL A 63 4.79 -6.77 3.87
CA VAL A 63 3.39 -6.99 3.46
C VAL A 63 2.49 -7.30 4.66
N LEU A 64 2.96 -8.10 5.62
CA LEU A 64 2.24 -8.45 6.83
C LEU A 64 1.85 -7.21 7.66
N ILE A 65 2.77 -6.27 7.82
CA ILE A 65 2.48 -5.06 8.58
C ILE A 65 1.54 -4.12 7.80
N GLN A 66 1.65 -4.05 6.47
CA GLN A 66 0.67 -3.34 5.64
C GLN A 66 -0.73 -3.97 5.77
N LEU A 67 -0.82 -5.30 5.76
CA LEU A 67 -2.07 -6.02 5.95
C LEU A 67 -2.68 -5.76 7.34
N ALA A 68 -1.85 -5.71 8.39
CA ALA A 68 -2.31 -5.35 9.73
C ALA A 68 -2.96 -3.95 9.73
N LEU A 69 -2.29 -2.96 9.13
CA LEU A 69 -2.77 -1.59 9.04
C LEU A 69 -4.04 -1.46 8.19
N ASP A 70 -4.13 -2.16 7.06
CA ASP A 70 -5.33 -2.18 6.22
C ASP A 70 -6.50 -2.88 6.95
N THR A 71 -6.21 -3.90 7.75
CA THR A 71 -7.22 -4.62 8.54
C THR A 71 -7.84 -3.70 9.59
N HIS A 72 -7.04 -2.88 10.26
CA HIS A 72 -7.56 -1.88 11.20
C HIS A 72 -8.46 -0.83 10.53
N ASP A 73 -8.22 -0.51 9.25
CA ASP A 73 -9.06 0.44 8.51
C ASP A 73 -10.46 -0.11 8.17
N LEU A 74 -10.69 -1.43 8.33
CA LEU A 74 -12.02 -2.04 8.18
C LEU A 74 -12.96 -1.72 9.35
N ILE A 75 -12.44 -1.17 10.44
CA ILE A 75 -13.23 -0.81 11.62
C ILE A 75 -14.04 0.46 11.27
N PRO A 76 -15.39 0.43 11.43
CA PRO A 76 -16.22 1.62 11.24
C PRO A 76 -15.82 2.78 12.16
N SER A 77 -16.20 4.00 11.78
CA SER A 77 -15.90 5.20 12.57
C SER A 77 -16.44 5.13 14.00
N VAL A 78 -15.78 5.85 14.91
CA VAL A 78 -15.94 5.84 16.38
C VAL A 78 -17.37 6.18 16.86
N THR A 79 -18.25 6.65 15.98
CA THR A 79 -19.65 6.98 16.29
C THR A 79 -20.57 5.76 16.41
N GLU A 80 -20.11 4.56 16.05
CA GLU A 80 -20.87 3.32 16.18
C GLU A 80 -20.43 2.50 17.40
N GLU A 81 -21.38 1.87 18.09
CA GLU A 81 -21.06 0.95 19.19
C GLU A 81 -20.12 -0.17 18.71
N MET A 82 -19.07 -0.45 19.48
CA MET A 82 -18.07 -1.45 19.12
C MET A 82 -18.68 -2.86 19.13
N THR A 83 -19.03 -3.36 17.94
CA THR A 83 -19.60 -4.70 17.79
C THR A 83 -18.55 -5.80 18.05
N GLN A 84 -19.01 -7.02 18.32
CA GLN A 84 -18.13 -8.19 18.38
C GLN A 84 -17.28 -8.36 17.10
N LYS A 85 -17.86 -8.04 15.93
CA LYS A 85 -17.13 -8.08 14.66
C LYS A 85 -15.97 -7.07 14.66
N ASN A 86 -16.20 -5.85 15.15
CA ASN A 86 -15.17 -4.82 15.23
C ASN A 86 -14.02 -5.24 16.17
N GLN A 87 -14.34 -5.85 17.32
CA GLN A 87 -13.33 -6.40 18.23
C GLN A 87 -12.48 -7.48 17.57
N LEU A 88 -13.10 -8.36 16.77
CA LEU A 88 -12.37 -9.40 16.05
C LEU A 88 -11.50 -8.84 14.92
N ILE A 89 -11.90 -7.74 14.29
CA ILE A 89 -11.06 -7.02 13.31
C ILE A 89 -9.81 -6.45 13.99
N VAL A 90 -9.94 -5.84 15.19
CA VAL A 90 -8.78 -5.39 15.98
C VAL A 90 -7.81 -6.54 16.22
N LEU A 91 -8.33 -7.68 16.70
CA LEU A 91 -7.50 -8.87 16.96
C LEU A 91 -6.88 -9.46 15.69
N ALA A 92 -7.54 -9.35 14.53
CA ALA A 92 -6.99 -9.77 13.26
C ALA A 92 -5.79 -8.89 12.85
N GLY A 93 -5.90 -7.57 13.03
CA GLY A 93 -4.78 -6.64 12.84
C GLY A 93 -3.61 -6.97 13.77
N ASP A 94 -3.87 -7.14 15.07
CA ASP A 94 -2.86 -7.53 16.06
C ASP A 94 -2.18 -8.87 15.71
N TYR A 95 -2.94 -9.84 15.22
CA TYR A 95 -2.41 -11.11 14.74
C TYR A 95 -1.43 -10.92 13.58
N PHE A 96 -1.78 -10.12 12.57
CA PHE A 96 -0.89 -9.83 11.44
C PHE A 96 0.36 -9.07 11.88
N SER A 97 0.24 -8.13 12.82
CA SER A 97 1.40 -7.49 13.45
C SER A 97 2.28 -8.51 14.19
N GLY A 98 1.70 -9.45 14.93
CA GLY A 98 2.43 -10.55 15.58
C GLY A 98 3.18 -11.43 14.58
N MET A 99 2.56 -11.75 13.45
CA MET A 99 3.19 -12.50 12.36
C MET A 99 4.32 -11.71 11.71
N TYR A 100 4.19 -10.40 11.58
CA TYR A 100 5.27 -9.50 11.13
C TYR A 100 6.50 -9.61 12.04
N TYR A 101 6.34 -9.44 13.37
CA TYR A 101 7.44 -9.54 14.32
C TYR A 101 8.09 -10.93 14.30
N ARG A 102 7.27 -11.97 14.31
CA ARG A 102 7.73 -13.36 14.25
C ARG A 102 8.54 -13.63 12.99
N THR A 103 8.08 -13.16 11.84
CA THR A 103 8.74 -13.36 10.54
C THR A 103 10.14 -12.75 10.53
N LEU A 104 10.30 -11.53 11.08
CA LEU A 104 11.61 -10.90 11.20
C LEU A 104 12.51 -11.63 12.21
N ALA A 105 11.96 -12.07 13.34
CA ALA A 105 12.71 -12.80 14.36
C ALA A 105 13.24 -14.15 13.86
N GLU A 106 12.42 -14.93 13.17
CA GLU A 106 12.82 -16.20 12.55
C GLU A 106 13.95 -16.02 11.52
N ALA A 107 14.00 -14.88 10.85
CA ALA A 107 15.01 -14.56 9.84
C ALA A 107 16.27 -13.87 10.41
N GLY A 108 16.31 -13.60 11.73
CA GLY A 108 17.38 -12.83 12.36
C GLY A 108 17.38 -11.34 11.99
N CYS A 109 16.32 -10.84 11.35
CA CYS A 109 16.18 -9.47 10.84
C CYS A 109 15.73 -8.46 11.93
N ILE A 110 16.14 -8.61 13.19
CA ILE A 110 15.55 -7.81 14.29
C ILE A 110 15.75 -6.30 14.07
N HIS A 111 16.82 -5.87 13.40
CA HIS A 111 17.02 -4.46 13.06
C HIS A 111 15.87 -3.86 12.24
N TRP A 112 15.27 -4.63 11.33
CA TRP A 112 14.12 -4.22 10.52
C TRP A 112 12.88 -3.91 11.34
N VAL A 113 12.81 -4.38 12.60
CA VAL A 113 11.72 -3.99 13.49
C VAL A 113 11.73 -2.49 13.72
N GLY A 114 12.89 -1.89 13.99
CA GLY A 114 13.00 -0.44 14.19
C GLY A 114 12.65 0.35 12.93
N ILE A 115 13.25 -0.04 11.80
CA ILE A 115 13.04 0.61 10.49
C ILE A 115 11.55 0.65 10.13
N LEU A 116 10.87 -0.50 10.22
CA LEU A 116 9.47 -0.59 9.84
C LEU A 116 8.54 0.02 10.91
N ALA A 117 8.91 0.00 12.19
CA ALA A 117 8.14 0.65 13.24
C ALA A 117 8.07 2.18 13.05
N ASP A 118 9.17 2.80 12.62
CA ASP A 118 9.19 4.24 12.31
C ASP A 118 8.26 4.56 11.13
N ALA A 119 8.28 3.75 10.07
CA ALA A 119 7.35 3.90 8.96
C ALA A 119 5.88 3.68 9.39
N VAL A 120 5.61 2.66 10.21
CA VAL A 120 4.27 2.39 10.77
C VAL A 120 3.76 3.58 11.58
N LYS A 121 4.63 4.20 12.38
CA LYS A 121 4.29 5.41 13.13
C LYS A 121 3.87 6.53 12.19
N SER A 122 4.67 6.85 11.18
CA SER A 122 4.35 7.89 10.18
C SER A 122 3.01 7.63 9.48
N VAL A 123 2.77 6.37 9.07
CA VAL A 123 1.50 5.96 8.45
C VAL A 123 0.33 6.21 9.40
N ASN A 124 0.43 5.78 10.65
CA ASN A 124 -0.65 5.94 11.63
C ASN A 124 -0.93 7.41 11.98
N GLU A 125 0.11 8.25 12.06
CA GLU A 125 -0.03 9.70 12.26
C GLU A 125 -0.74 10.37 11.07
N ALA A 126 -0.37 10.01 9.83
CA ALA A 126 -1.03 10.50 8.63
C ALA A 126 -2.49 10.04 8.53
N LYS A 127 -2.78 8.76 8.81
CA LYS A 127 -4.17 8.24 8.90
C LYS A 127 -4.98 9.01 9.92
N THR A 128 -4.44 9.20 11.12
CA THR A 128 -5.12 9.94 12.20
C THR A 128 -5.43 11.37 11.78
N SER A 129 -4.47 12.05 11.15
CA SER A 129 -4.64 13.43 10.67
C SER A 129 -5.76 13.52 9.62
N LEU A 130 -5.82 12.54 8.71
CA LEU A 130 -6.86 12.45 7.69
C LEU A 130 -8.25 12.18 8.28
N HIS A 131 -8.36 11.21 9.20
CA HIS A 131 -9.60 10.86 9.88
C HIS A 131 -10.15 11.97 10.78
N ARG A 132 -9.26 12.77 11.39
CA ARG A 132 -9.64 13.88 12.26
C ARG A 132 -9.82 15.20 11.51
N HIS A 133 -9.76 15.19 10.18
CA HIS A 133 -9.85 16.39 9.34
C HIS A 133 -8.86 17.50 9.76
N GLN A 134 -7.64 17.12 10.16
CA GLN A 134 -6.59 18.05 10.60
C GLN A 134 -5.75 18.60 9.43
N LEU A 135 -6.04 18.16 8.20
CA LEU A 135 -5.33 18.57 7.00
C LEU A 135 -6.12 19.66 6.28
N GLU A 136 -5.53 20.86 6.19
CA GLU A 136 -6.23 22.08 5.74
C GLU A 136 -5.99 22.42 4.26
N SER A 137 -5.24 21.60 3.51
CA SER A 137 -4.95 21.85 2.10
C SER A 137 -4.96 20.56 1.27
N GLU A 138 -5.26 20.71 -0.01
CA GLU A 138 -5.21 19.65 -1.02
C GLU A 138 -3.83 18.96 -1.02
N GLU A 139 -2.73 19.72 -1.06
CA GLU A 139 -1.38 19.15 -1.02
C GLU A 139 -1.07 18.43 0.29
N ALA A 140 -1.59 18.88 1.44
CA ALA A 140 -1.43 18.15 2.69
C ALA A 140 -2.15 16.79 2.65
N ILE A 141 -3.33 16.72 2.04
CA ILE A 141 -4.07 15.47 1.85
C ILE A 141 -3.31 14.53 0.92
N PHE A 142 -2.82 15.01 -0.23
CA PHE A 142 -2.04 14.16 -1.13
C PHE A 142 -0.72 13.68 -0.53
N ARG A 143 -0.03 14.51 0.26
CA ARG A 143 1.15 14.05 1.03
C ARG A 143 0.78 12.98 2.05
N ALA A 144 -0.35 13.12 2.75
CA ALA A 144 -0.81 12.09 3.66
C ALA A 144 -1.10 10.77 2.92
N VAL A 145 -1.69 10.81 1.72
CA VAL A 145 -1.88 9.62 0.88
C VAL A 145 -0.54 8.99 0.50
N GLN A 146 0.43 9.79 0.06
CA GLN A 146 1.78 9.32 -0.27
C GLN A 146 2.46 8.63 0.93
N THR A 147 2.32 9.19 2.13
CA THR A 147 2.82 8.58 3.36
C THR A 147 2.11 7.26 3.68
N ILE A 148 0.77 7.27 3.68
CA ILE A 148 -0.03 6.09 4.05
C ILE A 148 0.25 4.91 3.13
N GLU A 149 0.33 5.15 1.82
CA GLU A 149 0.49 4.09 0.83
C GLU A 149 1.98 3.75 0.59
N GLY A 150 2.90 4.67 0.90
CA GLY A 150 4.30 4.59 0.51
C GLY A 150 5.29 4.26 1.62
N ASP A 151 5.17 4.84 2.82
CA ASP A 151 6.30 4.92 3.76
C ASP A 151 6.87 3.56 4.20
N ILE A 152 6.04 2.53 4.33
CA ILE A 152 6.51 1.17 4.65
C ILE A 152 7.40 0.62 3.54
N ILE A 153 6.99 0.81 2.29
CA ILE A 153 7.77 0.38 1.13
C ILE A 153 8.99 1.29 0.97
N GLY A 154 8.82 2.59 1.17
CA GLY A 154 9.91 3.58 1.12
C GLY A 154 11.03 3.29 2.12
N ALA A 155 10.70 2.82 3.32
CA ALA A 155 11.68 2.39 4.31
C ALA A 155 12.53 1.21 3.80
N VAL A 156 11.93 0.28 3.05
CA VAL A 156 12.66 -0.83 2.40
C VAL A 156 13.59 -0.31 1.30
N TYR A 157 13.12 0.63 0.46
CA TYR A 157 13.96 1.26 -0.56
C TYR A 157 15.16 2.00 0.06
N ALA A 158 14.91 2.77 1.13
CA ALA A 158 15.93 3.54 1.82
C ALA A 158 17.01 2.65 2.44
N GLU A 159 16.60 1.61 3.18
CA GLU A 159 17.53 0.67 3.83
C GLU A 159 18.37 -0.10 2.81
N ASN A 160 17.76 -0.52 1.70
CA ASN A 160 18.46 -1.23 0.62
C ASN A 160 19.27 -0.30 -0.30
N LYS A 161 19.17 1.02 -0.14
CA LYS A 161 19.76 2.02 -1.04
C LYS A 161 19.38 1.76 -2.50
N ALA A 162 18.11 1.42 -2.71
CA ALA A 162 17.55 1.16 -4.03
C ALA A 162 17.47 2.46 -4.85
N ASP A 163 17.25 2.31 -6.15
CA ASP A 163 17.21 3.42 -7.10
C ASP A 163 16.10 4.44 -6.76
N GLU A 164 16.50 5.71 -6.62
CA GLU A 164 15.58 6.80 -6.23
C GLU A 164 14.52 7.10 -7.30
N ALA A 165 14.85 6.94 -8.58
CA ALA A 165 13.89 7.14 -9.68
C ALA A 165 12.86 6.00 -9.71
N VAL A 166 13.29 4.76 -9.42
CA VAL A 166 12.37 3.63 -9.24
C VAL A 166 11.47 3.85 -8.04
N TRP A 167 12.03 4.28 -6.90
CA TRP A 167 11.23 4.61 -5.70
C TRP A 167 10.19 5.67 -5.99
N LEU A 168 10.59 6.78 -6.63
CA LEU A 168 9.67 7.86 -6.98
C LEU A 168 8.53 7.34 -7.86
N ALA A 169 8.84 6.58 -8.91
CA ALA A 169 7.81 6.01 -9.78
C ALA A 169 6.85 5.07 -9.02
N VAL A 170 7.37 4.24 -8.12
CA VAL A 170 6.59 3.32 -7.30
C VAL A 170 5.69 4.07 -6.32
N GLN A 171 6.18 5.09 -5.63
CA GLN A 171 5.37 5.92 -4.74
C GLN A 171 4.21 6.59 -5.50
N GLN A 172 4.48 7.06 -6.72
CA GLN A 172 3.47 7.65 -7.59
C GLN A 172 2.42 6.61 -8.03
N LEU A 173 2.84 5.38 -8.38
CA LEU A 173 1.91 4.29 -8.71
C LEU A 173 0.99 3.93 -7.53
N LEU A 174 1.54 3.80 -6.32
CA LEU A 174 0.79 3.49 -5.10
C LEU A 174 -0.22 4.61 -4.78
N THR A 175 0.20 5.87 -4.98
CA THR A 175 -0.68 7.04 -4.83
C THR A 175 -1.82 6.99 -5.84
N ALA A 176 -1.53 6.75 -7.12
CA ALA A 176 -2.57 6.63 -8.14
C ALA A 176 -3.56 5.50 -7.84
N ASP A 177 -3.08 4.33 -7.39
CA ASP A 177 -3.93 3.20 -7.03
C ASP A 177 -4.92 3.56 -5.91
N ARG A 178 -4.48 4.33 -4.91
CA ARG A 178 -5.39 4.85 -3.88
C ARG A 178 -6.38 5.87 -4.44
N LEU A 179 -5.92 6.80 -5.28
CA LEU A 179 -6.78 7.85 -5.84
C LEU A 179 -7.84 7.30 -6.80
N PHE A 180 -7.52 6.27 -7.60
CA PHE A 180 -8.50 5.57 -8.42
C PHE A 180 -9.58 4.90 -7.56
N ARG A 181 -9.18 4.21 -6.48
CA ARG A 181 -10.13 3.61 -5.52
C ARG A 181 -11.06 4.65 -4.90
N GLU A 182 -10.54 5.81 -4.52
CA GLU A 182 -11.32 6.92 -3.94
C GLU A 182 -12.25 7.59 -4.98
N LYS A 183 -11.89 7.55 -6.26
CA LYS A 183 -12.77 7.99 -7.35
C LYS A 183 -13.90 7.00 -7.61
N GLU A 184 -13.63 5.70 -7.59
CA GLU A 184 -14.63 4.65 -7.78
C GLU A 184 -15.57 4.50 -6.58
N GLN A 185 -15.01 4.52 -5.37
CA GLN A 185 -15.73 4.41 -4.10
C GLN A 185 -15.25 5.51 -3.14
N PRO A 186 -15.91 6.69 -3.19
CA PRO A 186 -15.56 7.82 -2.34
C PRO A 186 -15.56 7.48 -0.84
N PHE A 187 -14.38 7.59 -0.22
CA PHE A 187 -14.18 7.33 1.19
C PHE A 187 -13.49 8.53 1.87
N ILE A 188 -12.46 8.30 2.66
CA ILE A 188 -11.92 9.30 3.57
C ILE A 188 -11.09 10.36 2.83
N VAL A 189 -10.31 9.99 1.81
CA VAL A 189 -9.51 10.97 1.03
C VAL A 189 -10.45 11.86 0.24
N PHE A 190 -11.42 11.28 -0.47
CA PHE A 190 -12.39 12.05 -1.23
C PHE A 190 -13.18 13.02 -0.33
N ARG A 191 -13.62 12.55 0.85
CA ARG A 191 -14.32 13.39 1.83
C ARG A 191 -13.45 14.52 2.37
N ALA A 192 -12.19 14.26 2.67
CA ALA A 192 -11.25 15.28 3.11
C ALA A 192 -11.03 16.35 2.03
N LEU A 193 -10.86 15.95 0.77
CA LEU A 193 -10.73 16.87 -0.35
C LEU A 193 -12.01 17.69 -0.55
N ALA A 194 -13.18 17.06 -0.51
CA ALA A 194 -14.45 17.76 -0.64
C ALA A 194 -14.73 18.73 0.50
N HIS A 195 -14.20 18.46 1.69
CA HIS A 195 -14.25 19.37 2.83
C HIS A 195 -13.36 20.60 2.59
N VAL A 196 -12.10 20.40 2.20
CA VAL A 196 -11.13 21.49 1.95
C VAL A 196 -11.50 22.34 0.72
N LEU A 197 -12.02 21.71 -0.34
CA LEU A 197 -12.35 22.37 -1.61
C LEU A 197 -13.82 22.79 -1.71
N GLU A 198 -14.57 22.65 -0.62
CA GLU A 198 -15.97 23.02 -0.40
C GLU A 198 -17.00 22.32 -1.32
N THR A 199 -16.56 21.58 -2.34
CA THR A 199 -17.44 20.88 -3.28
C THR A 199 -16.88 19.53 -3.70
N LYS A 200 -17.80 18.57 -3.94
CA LYS A 200 -17.46 17.24 -4.48
C LYS A 200 -16.89 17.32 -5.90
N GLN A 201 -17.32 18.32 -6.68
CA GLN A 201 -16.85 18.51 -8.06
C GLN A 201 -15.38 18.95 -8.08
N HIS A 202 -15.00 19.90 -7.22
CA HIS A 202 -13.60 20.30 -7.08
C HIS A 202 -12.73 19.14 -6.53
N ALA A 203 -13.24 18.35 -5.60
CA ALA A 203 -12.54 17.15 -5.13
C ALA A 203 -12.26 16.15 -6.24
N LEU A 204 -13.25 15.87 -7.10
CA LEU A 204 -13.06 14.99 -8.25
C LEU A 204 -12.03 15.57 -9.24
N GLN A 205 -12.12 16.87 -9.51
CA GLN A 205 -11.18 17.56 -10.41
C GLN A 205 -9.75 17.54 -9.86
N ALA A 206 -9.55 17.76 -8.56
CA ALA A 206 -8.25 17.67 -7.89
C ALA A 206 -7.64 16.27 -8.02
N ILE A 207 -8.44 15.21 -7.81
CA ILE A 207 -8.01 13.82 -8.01
C ILE A 207 -7.58 13.59 -9.47
N GLU A 208 -8.37 14.05 -10.44
CA GLU A 208 -8.06 13.89 -11.87
C GLU A 208 -6.77 14.63 -12.26
N GLN A 209 -6.59 15.86 -11.78
CA GLN A 209 -5.37 16.64 -11.99
C GLN A 209 -4.16 15.95 -11.37
N ARG A 210 -4.29 15.44 -10.13
CA ARG A 210 -3.21 14.71 -9.46
C ARG A 210 -2.86 13.41 -10.18
N LEU A 211 -3.84 12.67 -10.68
CA LEU A 211 -3.62 11.45 -11.48
C LEU A 211 -2.86 11.76 -12.78
N GLU A 212 -3.14 12.88 -13.44
CA GLU A 212 -2.39 13.32 -14.62
C GLU A 212 -0.94 13.69 -14.27
N GLN A 213 -0.72 14.43 -13.19
CA GLN A 213 0.63 14.76 -12.69
C GLN A 213 1.43 13.51 -12.34
N VAL A 214 0.80 12.55 -11.64
CA VAL A 214 1.37 11.23 -11.32
C VAL A 214 1.81 10.52 -12.60
N ARG A 215 0.94 10.48 -13.62
CA ARG A 215 1.23 9.85 -14.91
C ARG A 215 2.45 10.46 -15.60
N LEU A 216 2.52 11.79 -15.64
CA LEU A 216 3.66 12.51 -16.23
C LEU A 216 4.96 12.22 -15.46
N THR A 217 4.92 12.25 -14.13
CA THR A 217 6.08 11.96 -13.27
C THR A 217 6.60 10.54 -13.50
N ILE A 218 5.70 9.54 -13.58
CA ILE A 218 6.08 8.16 -13.88
C ILE A 218 6.76 8.06 -15.26
N ASN A 219 6.22 8.75 -16.28
CA ASN A 219 6.80 8.76 -17.62
C ASN A 219 8.20 9.36 -17.66
N GLU A 220 8.49 10.34 -16.81
CA GLU A 220 9.81 10.93 -16.67
C GLU A 220 10.77 9.97 -15.98
N CYS A 221 10.36 9.35 -14.86
CA CYS A 221 11.17 8.36 -14.15
C CYS A 221 11.55 7.17 -15.04
N ILE A 222 10.63 6.70 -15.89
CA ILE A 222 10.88 5.57 -16.81
C ILE A 222 12.05 5.85 -17.76
N LYS A 223 12.31 7.12 -18.11
CA LYS A 223 13.41 7.49 -19.02
C LYS A 223 14.79 7.38 -18.38
N SER A 224 14.88 7.43 -17.04
CA SER A 224 16.15 7.46 -16.31
C SER A 224 16.49 6.15 -15.61
N MET A 225 15.55 5.20 -15.53
CA MET A 225 15.77 3.90 -14.88
C MET A 225 16.26 2.83 -15.87
N ASP A 226 16.78 1.72 -15.33
CA ASP A 226 17.22 0.59 -16.14
C ASP A 226 16.04 -0.07 -16.90
N SER A 227 16.36 -0.79 -17.99
CA SER A 227 15.34 -1.36 -18.88
C SER A 227 14.38 -2.33 -18.20
N TYR A 228 14.84 -3.02 -17.16
CA TYR A 228 14.03 -4.01 -16.46
C TYR A 228 13.02 -3.32 -15.54
N SER A 229 13.47 -2.42 -14.68
CA SER A 229 12.61 -1.63 -13.81
C SER A 229 11.62 -0.79 -14.63
N ALA A 230 12.09 -0.17 -15.72
CA ALA A 230 11.24 0.55 -16.68
C ALA A 230 10.09 -0.30 -17.20
N ALA A 231 10.37 -1.54 -17.62
CA ALA A 231 9.35 -2.44 -18.17
C ALA A 231 8.29 -2.83 -17.13
N VAL A 232 8.70 -3.06 -15.87
CA VAL A 232 7.77 -3.39 -14.78
C VAL A 232 6.91 -2.18 -14.42
N VAL A 233 7.53 -1.02 -14.17
CA VAL A 233 6.83 0.22 -13.82
C VAL A 233 5.87 0.63 -14.94
N GLN A 234 6.30 0.52 -16.21
CA GLN A 234 5.45 0.76 -17.36
C GLN A 234 4.25 -0.22 -17.40
N GLY A 235 4.48 -1.51 -17.16
CA GLY A 235 3.42 -2.51 -17.15
C GLY A 235 2.37 -2.25 -16.06
N GLU A 236 2.79 -1.90 -14.85
CA GLU A 236 1.86 -1.57 -13.75
C GLU A 236 1.14 -0.23 -13.99
N ARG A 237 1.84 0.77 -14.53
CA ARG A 237 1.21 2.03 -14.97
C ARG A 237 0.13 1.75 -16.01
N ASP A 238 0.47 1.02 -17.07
CA ASP A 238 -0.46 0.75 -18.16
C ASP A 238 -1.67 -0.02 -17.63
N ARG A 239 -1.48 -1.03 -16.77
CA ARG A 239 -2.58 -1.74 -16.11
C ARG A 239 -3.48 -0.79 -15.30
N LEU A 240 -2.88 0.07 -14.49
CA LEU A 240 -3.62 0.95 -13.59
C LEU A 240 -4.43 2.01 -14.36
N PHE A 241 -3.82 2.62 -15.38
CA PHE A 241 -4.44 3.69 -16.18
C PHE A 241 -5.28 3.19 -17.37
N SER A 242 -5.18 1.90 -17.75
CA SER A 242 -5.99 1.31 -18.83
C SER A 242 -7.28 0.65 -18.34
N THR A 243 -7.42 0.39 -17.04
CA THR A 243 -8.64 -0.21 -16.50
C THR A 243 -9.79 0.77 -16.70
N PRO A 244 -10.82 0.46 -17.52
CA PRO A 244 -12.02 1.28 -17.57
C PRO A 244 -12.68 1.18 -16.21
N LEU A 245 -13.03 2.32 -15.61
CA LEU A 245 -13.84 2.46 -14.39
C LEU A 245 -14.88 1.32 -14.35
N ARG A 246 -14.64 0.30 -13.53
CA ARG A 246 -15.57 -0.84 -13.47
C ARG A 246 -16.82 -0.33 -12.78
N LEU A 247 -17.87 -0.09 -13.57
CA LEU A 247 -19.23 -0.05 -13.09
C LEU A 247 -19.45 -1.31 -12.25
N VAL A 248 -19.69 -1.11 -10.96
CA VAL A 248 -20.25 -2.13 -10.07
C VAL A 248 -21.68 -2.36 -10.55
N GLU A 249 -21.85 -3.31 -11.46
CA GLU A 249 -23.08 -4.10 -11.54
C GLU A 249 -22.73 -5.49 -11.01
N GLU A 250 -23.10 -5.73 -9.75
CA GLU A 250 -23.66 -6.99 -9.27
C GLU A 250 -24.20 -6.75 -7.85
N GLY A 251 -25.52 -6.60 -7.79
CA GLY A 251 -26.34 -6.32 -6.62
C GLY A 251 -27.76 -5.99 -7.05
#